data_AF-Q1IYN4-F1
#
_entry.id   AF-Q1IYN4-F1
#
_cell.length_a   1.000
_cell.length_b   1.000
_cell.length_c   1.000
_cell.angle_alpha   90.00
_cell.angle_beta   90.00
_cell.angle_gamma   90.00
#
_symmetry.space_group_name_H-M   'P 1'
#
loop_
_entity.id
_entity.type
_entity.pdbx_description
1 polymer ?
#
loop_
_entity_poly.entity_id
_entity_poly.type
_entity_poly.pdbx_seq_one_letter_code
_entity_poly.pdbx_strand_id
1 'polypeptide(L)'
;MSGTASTPKRARVRGQKDKANSGPVAEVARELVRLFRRHHLSYDQTKHAVEQARRELGLKAPRERQRTVARLDRGEVERLIDHAYRRAPRYGLMVKTLFYTGARVPGVAATAGK
;
A
#
# COMPACT_ATOMS: atom_id res chain seq x y z
N MET A 1 10.98 -5.42 -44.79
CA MET A 1 9.75 -4.93 -44.16
C MET A 1 9.94 -4.99 -42.65
N SER A 2 9.62 -3.90 -41.98
CA SER A 2 10.04 -3.56 -40.61
C SER A 2 9.45 -4.50 -39.56
N GLY A 3 10.32 -5.10 -38.74
CA GLY A 3 9.94 -5.87 -37.55
C GLY A 3 9.55 -4.93 -36.42
N THR A 4 8.27 -4.95 -36.04
CA THR A 4 7.77 -4.21 -34.88
C THR A 4 8.35 -4.80 -33.60
N ALA A 5 9.37 -4.13 -33.05
CA ALA A 5 9.91 -4.45 -31.73
C ALA A 5 8.81 -4.25 -30.67
N SER A 6 8.31 -5.34 -30.10
CA SER A 6 7.33 -5.27 -29.01
C SER A 6 8.00 -4.69 -27.77
N THR A 7 7.64 -3.47 -27.40
CA THR A 7 8.07 -2.87 -26.14
C THR A 7 7.51 -3.70 -24.97
N PRO A 8 8.35 -4.24 -24.07
CA PRO A 8 7.84 -5.07 -22.98
C PRO A 8 6.92 -4.23 -22.07
N LYS A 9 5.69 -4.73 -21.88
CA LYS A 9 4.66 -4.12 -21.05
C LYS A 9 5.14 -4.09 -19.60
N ARG A 10 5.59 -2.93 -19.13
CA ARG A 10 6.06 -2.74 -17.74
C ARG A 10 4.96 -3.14 -16.78
N ALA A 11 5.23 -4.11 -15.92
CA ALA A 11 4.29 -4.53 -14.88
C ALA A 11 3.96 -3.33 -13.99
N ARG A 12 2.67 -3.02 -13.81
CA ARG A 12 2.22 -1.99 -12.87
C ARG A 12 2.61 -2.44 -11.46
N VAL A 13 3.69 -1.88 -10.93
CA VAL A 13 4.13 -2.13 -9.55
C VAL A 13 3.05 -1.58 -8.61
N ARG A 14 2.57 -2.41 -7.70
CA ARG A 14 1.41 -2.14 -6.84
C ARG A 14 1.74 -1.00 -5.88
N GLY A 15 1.02 0.13 -5.97
CA GLY A 15 1.00 1.15 -4.91
C GLY A 15 1.55 2.55 -5.21
N GLN A 16 1.79 2.99 -6.46
CA GLN A 16 2.13 4.41 -6.69
C GLN A 16 1.54 5.08 -7.95
N LYS A 17 1.36 6.40 -7.78
CA LYS A 17 0.83 7.44 -8.69
C LYS A 17 1.52 7.41 -10.05
N ASP A 18 0.83 7.87 -11.10
CA ASP A 18 1.27 7.85 -12.50
C ASP A 18 2.67 8.46 -12.73
N LYS A 19 3.13 9.33 -11.83
CA LYS A 19 4.48 9.92 -11.85
C LYS A 19 5.64 8.95 -11.56
N ALA A 20 5.39 7.83 -10.87
CA ALA A 20 6.44 6.86 -10.51
C ALA A 20 6.96 6.06 -11.71
N ASN A 21 6.15 5.95 -12.76
CA ASN A 21 6.51 5.27 -14.01
C ASN A 21 6.84 6.24 -15.15
N SER A 22 6.77 7.56 -14.91
CA SER A 22 6.99 8.59 -15.93
C SER A 22 8.32 9.32 -15.73
N GLY A 23 9.00 9.65 -16.82
CA GLY A 23 10.26 10.43 -16.82
C GLY A 23 11.52 9.56 -17.03
N PRO A 24 12.72 10.04 -16.61
CA PRO A 24 14.02 9.42 -16.89
C PRO A 24 14.30 8.12 -16.09
N VAL A 25 13.32 7.61 -15.34
CA VAL A 25 13.46 6.45 -14.43
C VAL A 25 14.05 5.22 -15.13
N ALA A 26 13.68 5.00 -16.40
CA ALA A 26 14.19 3.85 -17.16
C ALA A 26 15.64 4.01 -17.64
N GLU A 27 16.10 5.24 -17.87
CA GLU A 27 17.51 5.53 -18.17
C GLU A 27 18.36 5.34 -16.92
N VAL A 28 17.95 5.94 -15.81
CA VAL A 28 18.60 5.78 -14.50
C VAL A 28 18.67 4.31 -14.09
N ALA A 29 17.59 3.54 -14.30
CA ALA A 29 17.60 2.11 -14.00
C ALA A 29 18.66 1.34 -14.83
N ARG A 30 18.87 1.71 -16.10
CA ARG A 30 19.91 1.10 -16.95
C ARG A 30 21.31 1.44 -16.45
N GLU A 31 21.53 2.67 -15.99
CA GLU A 31 22.79 3.10 -15.40
C GLU A 31 23.08 2.38 -14.08
N LEU A 32 22.08 2.27 -13.19
CA LEU A 32 22.21 1.51 -11.94
C LEU A 32 22.57 0.04 -12.20
N VAL A 33 21.95 -0.60 -13.19
CA VAL A 33 22.32 -1.98 -13.58
C VAL A 33 23.78 -2.07 -14.03
N ARG A 34 24.26 -1.11 -14.85
CA ARG A 34 25.67 -1.08 -15.26
C ARG A 34 26.60 -0.90 -14.06
N LEU A 35 26.26 -0.01 -13.13
CA LEU A 35 27.04 0.26 -11.92
C LEU A 35 27.11 -0.97 -11.01
N PHE A 36 25.97 -1.59 -10.72
CA PHE A 36 25.90 -2.76 -9.83
C PHE A 36 26.59 -3.98 -10.41
N ARG A 37 26.52 -4.18 -11.74
CA ARG A 37 27.28 -5.24 -12.42
C ARG A 37 28.78 -5.02 -12.36
N ARG A 38 29.24 -3.77 -12.56
CA ARG A 38 30.66 -3.42 -12.50
C ARG A 38 31.28 -3.71 -11.13
N HIS A 39 30.52 -3.47 -10.06
CA HIS A 39 30.97 -3.69 -8.68
C HIS A 39 30.53 -5.04 -8.10
N HIS A 40 29.92 -5.92 -8.89
CA HIS A 40 29.43 -7.24 -8.48
C HIS A 40 28.61 -7.23 -7.18
N LEU A 41 27.75 -6.22 -7.01
CA LEU A 41 26.99 -6.05 -5.77
C LEU A 41 25.94 -7.14 -5.60
N SER A 42 25.90 -7.73 -4.40
CA SER A 42 24.86 -8.67 -3.99
C SER A 42 23.52 -7.96 -3.77
N TYR A 43 22.44 -8.74 -3.66
CA TYR A 43 21.10 -8.22 -3.41
C TYR A 43 21.05 -7.26 -2.21
N ASP A 44 21.61 -7.66 -1.06
CA ASP A 44 21.62 -6.84 0.15
C ASP A 44 22.47 -5.58 0.01
N GLN A 45 23.60 -5.68 -0.70
CA GLN A 45 24.48 -4.53 -0.96
C GLN A 45 23.81 -3.50 -1.88
N THR A 46 23.08 -3.94 -2.92
CA THR A 46 22.32 -3.03 -3.78
C THR A 46 21.21 -2.32 -3.02
N LYS A 47 20.52 -3.02 -2.11
CA LYS A 47 19.51 -2.42 -1.23
C LYS A 47 20.13 -1.34 -0.34
N HIS A 48 21.27 -1.63 0.27
CA HIS A 48 21.97 -0.70 1.15
C HIS A 48 22.49 0.53 0.39
N ALA A 49 23.06 0.35 -0.80
CA ALA A 49 23.55 1.45 -1.64
C ALA A 49 22.41 2.40 -2.07
N VAL A 50 21.27 1.86 -2.50
CA VAL A 50 20.09 2.66 -2.86
C VAL A 50 19.50 3.37 -1.63
N GLU A 51 19.56 2.74 -0.46
CA GLU A 51 19.16 3.38 0.79
C GLU A 51 20.07 4.55 1.16
N GLN A 52 21.39 4.40 1.06
CA GLN A 52 22.36 5.47 1.30
C GLN A 52 22.15 6.63 0.33
N ALA A 53 22.07 6.37 -0.97
CA ALA A 53 21.81 7.40 -1.98
C ALA A 53 20.50 8.16 -1.70
N ARG A 54 19.45 7.44 -1.27
CA ARG A 54 18.17 8.06 -0.89
C ARG A 54 18.31 8.97 0.32
N ARG A 55 19.10 8.58 1.33
CA ARG A 55 19.36 9.38 2.54
C ARG A 55 20.17 10.64 2.20
N GLU A 56 21.20 10.52 1.37
CA GLU A 56 22.01 11.66 0.90
C GLU A 56 21.18 12.66 0.10
N LEU A 57 20.24 12.19 -0.72
CA LEU A 57 19.30 13.03 -1.46
C LEU A 57 18.16 13.60 -0.57
N GLY A 58 18.12 13.28 0.72
CA GLY A 58 17.07 13.73 1.64
C GLY A 58 15.67 13.17 1.32
N LEU A 59 15.59 12.13 0.49
CA LEU A 59 14.31 11.58 0.01
C LEU A 59 13.66 10.74 1.12
N LYS A 60 12.52 11.21 1.62
CA LYS A 60 11.73 10.47 2.60
C LYS A 60 10.67 9.64 1.88
N ALA A 61 10.51 8.39 2.31
CA ALA A 61 9.37 7.60 1.86
C ALA A 61 8.08 8.37 2.18
N PRO A 62 7.12 8.47 1.23
CA PRO A 62 5.78 8.93 1.56
C PRO A 62 5.32 8.12 2.77
N ARG A 63 4.88 8.78 3.83
CA ARG A 63 4.28 8.10 4.98
C ARG A 63 3.15 7.22 4.42
N GLU A 64 3.37 5.91 4.36
CA GLU A 64 2.28 4.98 4.18
C GLU A 64 1.29 5.33 5.29
N ARG A 65 0.06 5.71 4.91
CA ARG A 65 -1.03 5.80 5.87
C ARG A 65 -1.02 4.45 6.57
N GLN A 66 -0.68 4.43 7.86
CA GLN A 66 -0.88 3.26 8.69
C GLN A 66 -2.34 2.87 8.48
N ARG A 67 -2.58 1.79 7.73
CA ARG A 67 -3.92 1.21 7.55
C ARG A 67 -4.40 0.54 8.84
N THR A 68 -3.67 0.71 9.93
CA THR A 68 -4.17 0.44 11.26
C THR A 68 -5.10 1.58 11.62
N VAL A 69 -6.38 1.41 11.28
CA VAL A 69 -7.46 2.13 11.97
C VAL A 69 -7.17 2.01 13.47
N ALA A 70 -7.21 3.14 14.19
CA ALA A 70 -6.98 3.13 15.63
C ALA A 70 -7.83 2.01 16.26
N ARG A 71 -7.20 1.18 17.09
CA ARG A 71 -7.92 0.12 17.77
C ARG A 71 -8.91 0.79 18.70
N LEU A 72 -10.20 0.49 18.51
CA LEU A 72 -11.23 0.92 19.43
C LEU A 72 -10.93 0.32 20.80
N ASP A 73 -11.00 1.13 21.84
CA ASP A 73 -10.98 0.63 23.20
C ASP A 73 -12.27 -0.16 23.49
N ARG A 74 -12.29 -0.89 24.60
CA ARG A 74 -13.44 -1.73 24.97
C ARG A 74 -14.74 -0.91 25.11
N GLY A 75 -14.67 0.28 25.68
CA GLY A 75 -15.82 1.17 25.84
C GLY A 75 -16.31 1.75 24.51
N GLU A 76 -15.40 2.03 23.57
CA GLU A 76 -15.74 2.45 22.21
C GLU A 76 -16.43 1.34 21.43
N VAL A 77 -16.00 0.08 21.61
CA VAL A 77 -16.67 -1.09 21.02
C VAL A 77 -18.09 -1.26 21.59
N GLU A 78 -18.25 -1.15 22.91
CA GLU A 78 -19.57 -1.27 23.56
C GLU A 78 -20.52 -0.16 23.08
N ARG A 79 -20.06 1.10 23.03
CA ARG A 79 -20.84 2.22 22.47
C ARG A 79 -21.23 2.00 21.00
N LEU A 80 -20.34 1.43 20.20
CA LEU A 80 -20.61 1.13 18.79
C LEU A 80 -21.66 0.02 18.65
N ILE A 81 -21.57 -1.04 19.46
CA ILE A 81 -22.54 -2.14 19.50
C ILE A 81 -23.92 -1.61 19.90
N ASP A 82 -23.99 -0.80 20.96
CA ASP A 82 -25.25 -0.20 21.44
C ASP A 82 -25.89 0.68 20.38
N HIS A 83 -25.11 1.53 19.71
CA HIS A 83 -25.60 2.36 18.62
C HIS A 83 -26.11 1.51 17.45
N ALA A 84 -25.43 0.41 17.11
CA ALA A 84 -25.87 -0.51 16.06
C ALA A 84 -27.18 -1.22 16.42
N TYR A 85 -27.37 -1.64 17.68
CA TYR A 85 -28.62 -2.20 18.17
C TYR A 85 -29.78 -1.19 18.10
N ARG A 86 -29.54 0.09 18.43
CA ARG A 86 -30.55 1.16 18.31
C ARG A 86 -30.98 1.40 16.87
N ARG A 87 -30.07 1.24 15.90
CA ARG A 87 -30.40 1.38 14.48
C ARG A 87 -31.23 0.21 13.96
N ALA A 88 -30.81 -1.01 14.27
CA ALA A 88 -31.58 -2.22 13.97
C ALA A 88 -30.98 -3.44 14.70
N PRO A 89 -31.80 -4.31 15.32
CA PRO A 89 -31.32 -5.45 16.08
C PRO A 89 -30.38 -6.39 15.31
N ARG A 90 -30.64 -6.60 14.02
CA ARG A 90 -29.80 -7.41 13.12
C ARG A 90 -28.39 -6.85 12.95
N TYR A 91 -28.27 -5.52 12.88
CA TYR A 91 -26.97 -4.86 12.74
C TYR A 91 -26.17 -4.90 14.05
N GLY A 92 -26.82 -4.67 15.18
CA GLY A 92 -26.19 -4.80 16.50
C GLY A 92 -25.61 -6.19 16.73
N LEU A 93 -26.38 -7.24 16.40
CA LEU A 93 -25.91 -8.63 16.51
C LEU A 93 -24.71 -8.89 15.59
N MET A 94 -24.78 -8.46 14.33
CA MET A 94 -23.68 -8.62 13.38
C MET A 94 -22.39 -7.97 13.89
N VAL A 95 -22.44 -6.70 14.30
CA VAL A 95 -21.28 -5.97 14.85
C VAL A 95 -20.73 -6.66 16.10
N LYS A 96 -21.60 -7.06 17.04
CA LYS A 96 -21.20 -7.78 18.25
C LYS A 96 -20.47 -9.09 17.93
N THR A 97 -21.01 -9.89 17.02
CA THR A 97 -20.38 -11.15 16.60
C THR A 97 -19.02 -10.92 15.96
N LEU A 98 -18.86 -9.88 15.14
CA LEU A 98 -17.59 -9.57 14.48
C LEU A 98 -16.49 -9.19 15.48
N PHE A 99 -16.82 -8.39 16.50
CA PHE A 99 -15.89 -8.07 17.57
C PHE A 99 -15.56 -9.27 18.46
N TYR A 100 -16.55 -10.10 18.80
CA TYR A 100 -16.34 -11.29 19.64
C TYR A 100 -15.58 -12.42 18.93
N THR A 101 -15.71 -12.54 17.61
CA THR A 101 -15.04 -13.58 16.80
C THR A 101 -13.75 -13.10 16.14
N GLY A 102 -13.38 -11.82 16.30
CA GLY A 102 -12.21 -11.23 15.65
C GLY A 102 -12.32 -11.18 14.12
N ALA A 103 -13.51 -11.37 13.56
CA ALA A 103 -13.75 -11.38 12.13
C ALA A 103 -13.63 -9.94 11.58
N ARG A 104 -12.60 -9.70 10.78
CA ARG A 104 -12.45 -8.45 10.02
C ARG A 104 -13.51 -8.42 8.92
N VAL A 105 -14.44 -7.46 8.95
CA VAL A 105 -15.34 -7.21 7.82
C VAL A 105 -14.66 -6.27 6.83
N PRO A 106 -14.26 -6.73 5.64
CA PRO A 106 -14.01 -5.82 4.54
C PRO A 106 -15.35 -5.26 4.06
N GLY A 107 -15.56 -3.96 4.25
CA GLY A 107 -16.56 -3.20 3.50
C GLY A 107 -17.98 -3.25 4.08
N VAL A 108 -18.28 -2.33 4.99
CA VAL A 108 -19.59 -1.65 4.96
C VAL A 108 -19.35 -0.33 4.24
N ALA A 109 -19.40 -0.38 2.92
CA ALA A 109 -19.62 0.81 2.13
C ALA A 109 -21.04 1.27 2.45
N ALA A 110 -21.16 2.39 3.16
CA ALA A 110 -22.43 3.08 3.30
C ALA A 110 -22.86 3.53 1.91
N THR A 111 -23.70 2.74 1.24
CA THR A 111 -24.51 3.21 0.13
C THR A 111 -25.52 4.19 0.70
N ALA A 112 -25.20 5.47 0.61
CA ALA A 112 -26.16 6.55 0.71
C ALA A 112 -27.14 6.38 -0.46
N GLY A 113 -28.37 6.00 -0.15
CA GLY A 113 -29.48 6.00 -1.10
C GLY A 113 -30.13 7.39 -1.08
N LYS A 114 -30.17 8.00 -2.26
CA LYS A 114 -31.02 9.10 -2.76
C LYS A 114 -31.42 10.22 -1.80
#